data_AF-A0A552IQC4-F1
#
_entry.id   AF-A0A552IQC4-F1
#
_cell.length_a   1.000
_cell.length_b   1.000
_cell.length_c   1.000
_cell.angle_alpha   90.00
_cell.angle_beta   90.00
_cell.angle_gamma   90.00
#
_symmetry.space_group_name_H-M   'P 1'
#
loop_
_entity.id
_entity.type
_entity.pdbx_description
1 polymer ?
#
loop_
_entity_poly.entity_id
_entity_poly.type
_entity_poly.pdbx_seq_one_letter_code
_entity_poly.pdbx_strand_id
1 'polypeptide(L)'
;MLDDVQNIFKLGELAGKYLSDCQDYHKFFQQIATTSHQSCLILISWELPRDFVTLKSDKIKTLYLQGLTTEFEEIFKEYGLKSEEKWTELSELYQGNLNWLNIISSTIIELFDGEVSLFLEEMNNEIYLGDIENSIESHLQRLSASEKKVIHWLANQTEAVEKFPKTANLDLSTSEFWAAIQSLMRRCLLDKLPSETSSYFPINPVFKPYLKRNPND
;
A
#
# COMPACT_ATOMS: atom_id res chain seq x y z
N MET A 1 -6.46 6.34 21.34
CA MET A 1 -5.92 6.10 19.99
C MET A 1 -5.00 4.91 20.08
N LEU A 2 -5.11 3.95 19.16
CA LEU A 2 -4.17 2.84 19.05
C LEU A 2 -3.45 2.99 17.72
N ASP A 3 -2.13 3.10 17.80
CA ASP A 3 -1.26 3.18 16.63
C ASP A 3 -0.69 1.80 16.32
N ASP A 4 -0.31 1.60 15.05
CA ASP A 4 0.24 0.36 14.54
C ASP A 4 -0.57 -0.90 14.88
N VAL A 5 -1.89 -0.82 14.73
CA VAL A 5 -2.80 -1.92 15.08
C VAL A 5 -2.47 -3.19 14.29
N GLN A 6 -1.84 -3.08 13.11
CA GLN A 6 -1.36 -4.25 12.37
C GLN A 6 -0.40 -5.15 13.17
N ASN A 7 0.28 -4.62 14.19
CA ASN A 7 1.20 -5.41 15.03
C ASN A 7 0.49 -6.48 15.88
N ILE A 8 -0.84 -6.42 16.03
CA ILE A 8 -1.62 -7.47 16.70
C ILE A 8 -2.02 -8.62 15.76
N PHE A 9 -1.71 -8.50 14.46
CA PHE A 9 -1.99 -9.52 13.44
C PHE A 9 -0.75 -10.37 13.12
N LYS A 10 -0.99 -11.60 12.69
CA LYS A 10 0.04 -12.57 12.32
C LYS A 10 0.74 -12.17 11.03
N LEU A 11 2.07 -12.28 11.05
CA LEU A 11 2.92 -12.25 9.86
C LEU A 11 2.73 -13.54 9.05
N GLY A 12 2.87 -13.46 7.73
CA GLY A 12 2.80 -14.63 6.84
C GLY A 12 1.39 -15.21 6.66
N GLU A 13 0.37 -14.49 7.11
CA GLU A 13 -1.02 -14.92 7.10
C GLU A 13 -1.90 -13.89 6.36
N LEU A 14 -3.08 -14.33 5.90
CA LEU A 14 -4.06 -13.41 5.33
C LEU A 14 -4.47 -12.35 6.37
N ALA A 15 -4.75 -11.15 5.87
CA ALA A 15 -5.09 -9.97 6.65
C ALA A 15 -6.28 -10.19 7.59
N GLY A 16 -6.10 -9.73 8.83
CA GLY A 16 -7.03 -9.72 9.94
C GLY A 16 -6.96 -10.96 10.83
N LYS A 17 -5.92 -11.81 10.68
CA LYS A 17 -5.68 -12.93 11.59
C LYS A 17 -4.89 -12.46 12.81
N TYR A 18 -5.53 -12.39 13.96
CA TYR A 18 -4.90 -12.01 15.23
C TYR A 18 -3.78 -12.97 15.65
N LEU A 19 -2.76 -12.45 16.32
CA LEU A 19 -1.81 -13.21 17.12
C LEU A 19 -2.54 -14.01 18.21
N SER A 20 -1.95 -15.11 18.67
CA SER A 20 -2.58 -15.98 19.68
C SER A 20 -2.87 -15.23 20.99
N ASP A 21 -1.96 -14.35 21.40
CA ASP A 21 -2.10 -13.59 22.65
C ASP A 21 -2.92 -12.30 22.47
N CYS A 22 -3.35 -11.99 21.24
CA CYS A 22 -4.14 -10.81 20.91
C CYS A 22 -5.58 -11.13 20.49
N GLN A 23 -6.04 -12.37 20.64
CA GLN A 23 -7.38 -12.79 20.22
C GLN A 23 -8.49 -12.00 20.91
N ASP A 24 -8.29 -11.54 22.14
CA ASP A 24 -9.30 -10.79 22.89
C ASP A 24 -9.58 -9.39 22.32
N TYR A 25 -8.68 -8.83 21.49
CA TYR A 25 -8.94 -7.57 20.78
C TYR A 25 -10.14 -7.65 19.85
N HIS A 26 -10.42 -8.83 19.28
CA HIS A 26 -11.64 -9.08 18.50
C HIS A 26 -12.91 -8.68 19.28
N LYS A 27 -13.02 -9.14 20.53
CA LYS A 27 -14.18 -8.87 21.39
C LYS A 27 -14.25 -7.39 21.74
N PHE A 28 -13.11 -6.78 22.06
CA PHE A 28 -13.03 -5.36 22.36
C PHE A 28 -13.49 -4.51 21.18
N PHE A 29 -12.97 -4.75 19.99
CA PHE A 29 -13.36 -4.05 18.77
C PHE A 29 -14.84 -4.27 18.42
N GLN A 30 -15.35 -5.49 18.61
CA GLN A 30 -16.77 -5.77 18.41
C GLN A 30 -17.65 -4.99 19.40
N GLN A 31 -17.28 -4.91 20.67
CA GLN A 31 -18.03 -4.15 21.68
C GLN A 31 -18.03 -2.66 21.37
N ILE A 32 -16.88 -2.08 21.03
CA ILE A 32 -16.77 -0.67 20.62
C ILE A 32 -17.62 -0.40 19.36
N ALA A 33 -17.59 -1.30 18.38
CA ALA A 33 -18.35 -1.15 17.14
C ALA A 33 -19.87 -1.25 17.31
N THR A 34 -20.37 -1.93 18.35
CA THR A 34 -21.79 -2.30 18.48
C THR A 34 -22.49 -1.57 19.62
N THR A 35 -21.81 -1.31 20.72
CA THR A 35 -22.40 -0.65 21.90
C THR A 35 -22.53 0.86 21.70
N SER A 36 -23.46 1.49 22.40
CA SER A 36 -23.55 2.95 22.43
C SER A 36 -22.74 3.46 23.61
N HIS A 37 -21.74 4.29 23.34
CA HIS A 37 -20.82 4.82 24.34
C HIS A 37 -20.44 6.28 24.02
N GLN A 38 -19.97 7.02 25.02
CA GLN A 38 -19.51 8.41 24.88
C GLN A 38 -18.01 8.51 24.52
N SER A 39 -17.35 7.37 24.28
CA SER A 39 -15.95 7.30 23.87
C SER A 39 -15.80 7.35 22.35
N CYS A 40 -14.61 7.72 21.87
CA CYS A 40 -14.20 7.57 20.48
C CYS A 40 -12.88 6.80 20.42
N LEU A 41 -12.80 5.79 19.55
CA LEU A 41 -11.60 5.00 19.33
C LEU A 41 -11.07 5.25 17.91
N ILE A 42 -9.87 5.82 17.83
CA ILE A 42 -9.13 5.96 16.58
C ILE A 42 -8.12 4.82 16.51
N LEU A 43 -8.18 4.07 15.41
CA LEU A 43 -7.22 3.02 15.06
C LEU A 43 -6.42 3.48 13.85
N ILE A 44 -5.10 3.42 13.94
CA ILE A 44 -4.19 3.65 12.82
C ILE A 44 -3.59 2.29 12.46
N SER A 45 -3.71 1.92 11.19
CA SER A 45 -3.30 0.61 10.71
C SER A 45 -3.11 0.64 9.20
N TRP A 46 -2.20 -0.19 8.74
CA TRP A 46 -1.99 -0.48 7.32
C TRP A 46 -2.78 -1.73 6.92
N GLU A 47 -3.55 -2.30 7.85
CA GLU A 47 -4.36 -3.51 7.68
C GLU A 47 -5.71 -3.32 8.37
N LEU A 48 -6.80 -3.36 7.60
CA LEU A 48 -8.15 -3.24 8.16
C LEU A 48 -8.51 -4.50 8.98
N PRO A 49 -8.85 -4.38 10.28
CA PRO A 49 -9.28 -5.52 11.08
C PRO A 49 -10.47 -6.24 10.43
N ARG A 50 -10.40 -7.56 10.34
CA ARG A 50 -11.43 -8.39 9.67
C ARG A 50 -12.83 -8.15 10.24
N ASP A 51 -12.89 -7.85 11.53
CA ASP A 51 -14.13 -7.65 12.28
C ASP A 51 -14.94 -6.51 11.69
N PHE A 52 -14.28 -5.41 11.33
CA PHE A 52 -14.92 -4.23 10.77
C PHE A 52 -15.41 -4.43 9.34
N VAL A 53 -14.83 -5.39 8.61
CA VAL A 53 -15.34 -5.78 7.28
C VAL A 53 -16.67 -6.51 7.42
N THR A 54 -16.81 -7.36 8.43
CA THR A 54 -18.03 -8.15 8.67
C THR A 54 -19.11 -7.37 9.42
N LEU A 55 -18.71 -6.47 10.31
CA LEU A 55 -19.59 -5.63 11.11
C LEU A 55 -20.01 -4.42 10.28
N LYS A 56 -21.14 -4.51 9.59
CA LYS A 56 -21.80 -3.34 8.99
C LYS A 56 -22.44 -2.49 10.09
N SER A 57 -21.64 -1.67 10.75
CA SER A 57 -22.08 -0.72 11.78
C SER A 57 -21.90 0.70 11.27
N ASP A 58 -22.92 1.54 11.42
CA ASP A 58 -22.89 2.97 11.10
C ASP A 58 -21.92 3.75 12.00
N LYS A 59 -21.56 3.17 13.15
CA LYS A 59 -20.60 3.67 14.13
C LYS A 59 -19.14 3.51 13.69
N ILE A 60 -18.86 2.61 12.73
CA ILE A 60 -17.51 2.44 12.17
C ILE A 60 -17.36 3.40 10.99
N LYS A 61 -16.32 4.22 11.02
CA LYS A 61 -15.88 5.04 9.89
C LYS A 61 -14.44 4.65 9.54
N THR A 62 -14.17 4.49 8.25
CA THR A 62 -12.84 4.20 7.73
C THR A 62 -12.40 5.36 6.86
N LEU A 63 -11.19 5.85 7.11
CA LEU A 63 -10.52 6.85 6.27
C LEU A 63 -9.29 6.19 5.66
N TYR A 64 -9.24 6.11 4.33
CA TYR A 64 -8.06 5.66 3.60
C TYR A 64 -7.20 6.88 3.29
N LEU A 65 -5.98 6.92 3.83
CA LEU A 65 -5.03 8.00 3.54
C LEU A 65 -4.50 7.84 2.12
N GLN A 66 -4.60 8.91 1.35
CA GLN A 66 -4.11 8.99 -0.02
C GLN A 66 -2.83 9.81 -0.07
N GLY A 67 -2.10 9.70 -1.19
CA GLY A 67 -0.94 10.55 -1.45
C GLY A 67 -1.31 12.04 -1.52
N LEU A 68 -0.32 12.89 -1.27
CA LEU A 68 -0.43 14.34 -1.40
C LEU A 68 -0.71 14.74 -2.84
N THR A 69 -1.58 15.73 -3.02
CA THR A 69 -1.94 16.22 -4.35
C THR A 69 -1.31 17.55 -4.68
N THR A 70 -1.13 18.42 -3.69
CA THR A 70 -0.59 19.78 -3.88
C THR A 70 0.39 20.16 -2.78
N GLU A 71 0.25 19.54 -1.61
CA GLU A 71 1.06 19.77 -0.42
C GLU A 71 2.52 19.32 -0.60
N PHE A 72 2.81 18.52 -1.63
CA PHE A 72 4.17 18.09 -1.95
C PHE A 72 5.10 19.27 -2.27
N GLU A 73 4.56 20.39 -2.78
CA GLU A 73 5.36 21.57 -3.10
C GLU A 73 6.04 22.16 -1.87
N GLU A 74 5.37 22.15 -0.71
CA GLU A 74 5.94 22.67 0.53
C GLU A 74 7.13 21.84 0.99
N ILE A 75 7.03 20.51 0.83
CA ILE A 75 8.12 19.57 1.13
C ILE A 75 9.31 19.87 0.23
N PHE A 76 9.09 19.92 -1.09
CA PHE A 76 10.17 20.15 -2.04
C PHE A 76 10.86 21.50 -1.83
N LYS A 77 10.11 22.55 -1.46
CA LYS A 77 10.65 23.84 -1.03
C LYS A 77 11.50 23.72 0.23
N GLU A 78 11.03 22.98 1.24
CA GLU A 78 11.76 22.78 2.50
C GLU A 78 13.09 22.06 2.29
N TYR A 79 13.12 21.05 1.42
CA TYR A 79 14.36 20.36 1.03
C TYR A 79 15.29 21.22 0.14
N GLY A 80 14.79 22.30 -0.45
CA GLY A 80 15.56 23.13 -1.37
C GLY A 80 15.73 22.49 -2.76
N LEU A 81 14.76 21.68 -3.20
CA LEU A 81 14.76 21.13 -4.55
C LEU A 81 14.66 22.27 -5.59
N LYS A 82 15.18 22.02 -6.78
CA LYS A 82 15.17 22.91 -7.93
C LYS A 82 14.32 22.31 -9.04
N SER A 83 14.27 22.98 -10.19
CA SER A 83 13.46 22.57 -11.35
C SER A 83 11.98 22.42 -10.98
N GLU A 84 11.37 23.49 -10.43
CA GLU A 84 9.97 23.49 -9.96
C GLU A 84 8.98 22.99 -11.04
N GLU A 85 9.27 23.24 -12.32
CA GLU A 85 8.49 22.77 -13.46
C GLU A 85 8.40 21.24 -13.57
N LYS A 86 9.26 20.50 -12.86
CA LYS A 86 9.30 19.03 -12.81
C LYS A 86 8.73 18.41 -11.54
N TRP A 87 8.33 19.22 -10.57
CA TRP A 87 7.88 18.71 -9.28
C TRP A 87 6.62 17.86 -9.35
N THR A 88 5.66 18.24 -10.20
CA THR A 88 4.46 17.42 -10.42
C THR A 88 4.82 16.05 -10.98
N GLU A 89 5.73 15.98 -11.96
CA GLU A 89 6.20 14.73 -12.56
C GLU A 89 6.87 13.83 -11.51
N LEU A 90 7.74 14.41 -10.66
CA LEU A 90 8.34 13.68 -9.54
C LEU A 90 7.30 13.19 -8.52
N SER A 91 6.34 14.05 -8.15
CA SER A 91 5.30 13.71 -7.18
C SER A 91 4.40 12.58 -7.69
N GLU A 92 4.00 12.63 -8.96
CA GLU A 92 3.19 11.59 -9.61
C GLU A 92 3.95 10.26 -9.68
N LEU A 93 5.25 10.28 -9.97
CA LEU A 93 6.10 9.08 -10.02
C LEU A 93 6.09 8.30 -8.69
N TYR A 94 6.08 9.02 -7.56
CA TYR A 94 5.99 8.45 -6.20
C TYR A 94 4.57 8.54 -5.60
N GLN A 95 3.55 8.78 -6.42
CA GLN A 95 2.13 8.78 -6.05
C GLN A 95 1.80 9.70 -4.87
N GLY A 96 2.52 10.82 -4.72
CA GLY A 96 2.33 11.76 -3.61
C GLY A 96 2.62 11.18 -2.22
N ASN A 97 3.24 10.00 -2.10
CA ASN A 97 3.47 9.37 -0.81
C ASN A 97 4.50 10.18 -0.01
N LEU A 98 4.05 10.81 1.09
CA LEU A 98 4.89 11.67 1.92
C LEU A 98 6.25 11.06 2.30
N ASN A 99 6.27 9.79 2.71
CA ASN A 99 7.52 9.14 3.10
C ASN A 99 8.47 8.95 1.91
N TRP A 100 7.95 8.48 0.77
CA TRP A 100 8.77 8.30 -0.43
C TRP A 100 9.26 9.63 -1.01
N LEU A 101 8.42 10.67 -0.94
CA LEU A 101 8.80 12.03 -1.34
C LEU A 101 9.94 12.57 -0.48
N ASN A 102 9.92 12.35 0.83
CA ASN A 102 11.03 12.73 1.72
C ASN A 102 12.33 11.97 1.37
N ILE A 103 12.24 10.66 1.14
CA ILE A 103 13.39 9.82 0.79
C ILE A 103 13.99 10.28 -0.55
N ILE A 104 13.15 10.48 -1.57
CA ILE A 104 13.67 10.87 -2.88
C ILE A 104 14.17 12.32 -2.89
N SER A 105 13.55 13.23 -2.14
CA SER A 105 14.06 14.60 -1.99
C SER A 105 15.46 14.60 -1.39
N SER A 106 15.69 13.78 -0.35
CA SER A 106 17.02 13.60 0.26
C SER A 106 18.03 13.06 -0.76
N THR A 107 17.65 12.04 -1.52
CA THR A 107 18.48 11.45 -2.59
C THR A 107 18.86 12.48 -3.66
N ILE A 108 17.90 13.31 -4.10
CA ILE A 108 18.13 14.32 -5.15
C ILE A 108 19.07 15.42 -4.64
N ILE A 109 18.94 15.82 -3.37
CA ILE A 109 19.88 16.77 -2.75
C ILE A 109 21.28 16.18 -2.69
N GLU A 110 21.43 14.93 -2.23
CA GLU A 110 22.72 14.29 -2.04
C GLU A 110 23.47 14.01 -3.36
N LEU A 111 22.75 13.53 -4.38
CA LEU A 111 23.37 13.01 -5.60
C LEU A 111 23.31 13.97 -6.79
N PHE A 112 22.37 14.93 -6.77
CA PHE A 112 22.08 15.81 -7.91
C PHE A 112 22.02 17.30 -7.53
N ASP A 113 22.52 17.67 -6.34
CA ASP A 113 22.54 19.05 -5.84
C ASP A 113 21.16 19.76 -5.91
N GLY A 114 20.09 18.98 -5.72
CA GLY A 114 18.70 19.44 -5.77
C GLY A 114 18.09 19.53 -7.17
N GLU A 115 18.81 19.24 -8.25
CA GLU A 115 18.32 19.35 -9.63
C GLU A 115 17.38 18.19 -10.01
N VAL A 116 16.07 18.40 -9.85
CA VAL A 116 15.04 17.38 -10.16
C VAL A 116 15.04 17.00 -11.64
N SER A 117 15.25 17.96 -12.55
CA SER A 117 15.31 17.69 -13.99
C SER A 117 16.44 16.70 -14.34
N LEU A 118 17.62 16.87 -13.75
CA LEU A 118 18.76 15.97 -13.98
C LEU A 118 18.50 14.57 -13.43
N PHE A 119 17.93 14.48 -12.21
CA PHE A 119 17.56 13.21 -11.63
C PHE A 119 16.56 12.44 -12.51
N LEU A 120 15.50 13.10 -12.97
CA LEU A 120 14.48 12.49 -13.82
C LEU A 120 15.05 12.04 -15.17
N GLU A 121 15.94 12.84 -15.78
CA GLU A 121 16.62 12.50 -17.03
C GLU A 121 17.52 11.27 -16.87
N GLU A 122 18.38 11.23 -15.85
CA GLU A 122 19.28 10.10 -15.59
C GLU A 122 18.51 8.80 -15.27
N MET A 123 17.38 8.91 -14.56
CA MET A 123 16.51 7.77 -14.29
C MET A 123 15.58 7.40 -15.47
N ASN A 124 15.62 8.14 -16.59
CA ASN A 124 14.68 7.99 -17.71
C ASN A 124 13.20 8.00 -17.29
N ASN A 125 12.85 8.81 -16.29
CA ASN A 125 11.54 8.83 -15.63
C ASN A 125 11.09 7.49 -15.02
N GLU A 126 12.02 6.55 -14.80
CA GLU A 126 11.76 5.33 -14.06
C GLU A 126 11.84 5.55 -12.55
N ILE A 127 11.14 4.70 -11.79
CA ILE A 127 11.13 4.78 -10.33
C ILE A 127 12.46 4.26 -9.78
N TYR A 128 13.22 5.15 -9.15
CA TYR A 128 14.38 4.80 -8.34
C TYR A 128 13.92 4.45 -6.92
N LEU A 129 14.25 3.24 -6.43
CA LEU A 129 13.83 2.86 -5.08
C LEU A 129 14.80 3.32 -4.00
N GLY A 130 16.10 3.04 -4.11
CA GLY A 130 17.07 3.37 -3.06
C GLY A 130 16.57 2.95 -1.67
N ASP A 131 16.54 3.88 -0.72
CA ASP A 131 16.08 3.62 0.65
C ASP A 131 14.56 3.32 0.78
N ILE A 132 13.77 3.54 -0.27
CA ILE A 132 12.35 3.14 -0.31
C ILE A 132 12.20 1.60 -0.24
N GLU A 133 13.21 0.84 -0.67
CA GLU A 133 13.17 -0.63 -0.66
C GLU A 133 12.86 -1.19 0.73
N ASN A 134 13.46 -0.63 1.79
CA ASN A 134 13.22 -1.05 3.17
C ASN A 134 11.75 -0.89 3.58
N SER A 135 11.12 0.21 3.15
CA SER A 135 9.70 0.46 3.42
C SER A 135 8.84 -0.58 2.70
N ILE A 136 9.10 -0.83 1.41
CA ILE A 136 8.38 -1.85 0.64
C ILE A 136 8.55 -3.24 1.27
N GLU A 137 9.79 -3.62 1.60
CA GLU A 137 10.10 -4.93 2.18
C GLU A 137 9.31 -5.15 3.47
N SER A 138 9.23 -4.13 4.34
CA SER A 138 8.45 -4.21 5.58
C SER A 138 6.96 -4.52 5.34
N HIS A 139 6.37 -3.97 4.27
CA HIS A 139 4.99 -4.29 3.87
C HIS A 139 4.88 -5.72 3.33
N LEU A 140 5.83 -6.15 2.50
CA LEU A 140 5.81 -7.45 1.82
C LEU A 140 6.12 -8.63 2.76
N GLN A 141 6.97 -8.46 3.77
CA GLN A 141 7.29 -9.49 4.76
C GLN A 141 6.06 -9.97 5.55
N ARG A 142 5.03 -9.11 5.68
CA ARG A 142 3.78 -9.46 6.37
C ARG A 142 2.87 -10.37 5.56
N LEU A 143 3.07 -10.44 4.24
CA LEU A 143 2.18 -11.15 3.32
C LEU A 143 2.31 -12.67 3.47
N SER A 144 1.18 -13.35 3.35
CA SER A 144 1.14 -14.80 3.17
C SER A 144 1.72 -15.23 1.82
N ALA A 145 2.05 -16.52 1.72
CA ALA A 145 2.59 -17.09 0.48
C ALA A 145 1.66 -16.88 -0.74
N SER A 146 0.33 -16.94 -0.54
CA SER A 146 -0.62 -16.70 -1.63
C SER A 146 -0.70 -15.22 -2.01
N GLU A 147 -0.63 -14.30 -1.04
CA GLU A 147 -0.56 -12.86 -1.31
C GLU A 147 0.72 -12.49 -2.08
N LYS A 148 1.87 -13.05 -1.70
CA LYS A 148 3.16 -12.85 -2.40
C LYS A 148 3.08 -13.32 -3.85
N LYS A 149 2.54 -14.51 -4.11
CA LYS A 149 2.32 -15.01 -5.48
C LYS A 149 1.44 -14.06 -6.30
N VAL A 150 0.33 -13.60 -5.72
CA VAL A 150 -0.63 -12.72 -6.42
C VAL A 150 -0.04 -11.35 -6.69
N ILE A 151 0.64 -10.71 -5.73
CA ILE A 151 1.18 -9.36 -5.93
C ILE A 151 2.34 -9.36 -6.93
N HIS A 152 3.19 -10.39 -6.95
CA HIS A 152 4.22 -10.58 -7.98
C HIS A 152 3.62 -10.77 -9.37
N TRP A 153 2.55 -11.56 -9.47
CA TRP A 153 1.84 -11.73 -10.73
C TRP A 153 1.25 -10.41 -11.24
N LEU A 154 0.62 -9.63 -10.35
CA LEU A 154 0.05 -8.31 -10.67
C LEU A 154 1.11 -7.30 -11.12
N ALA A 155 2.30 -7.31 -10.51
CA ALA A 155 3.41 -6.41 -10.88
C ALA A 155 3.88 -6.59 -12.34
N ASN A 156 3.63 -7.76 -12.92
CA ASN A 156 3.96 -8.10 -14.30
C ASN A 156 2.81 -7.84 -15.30
N GLN A 157 1.64 -7.41 -14.84
CA GLN A 157 0.53 -7.07 -15.73
C GLN A 157 0.63 -5.61 -16.21
N THR A 158 0.36 -5.39 -17.50
CA THR A 158 0.47 -4.08 -18.16
C THR A 158 -0.86 -3.34 -18.28
N GLU A 159 -2.00 -4.00 -18.07
CA GLU A 159 -3.33 -3.42 -18.29
C GLU A 159 -4.30 -3.70 -17.14
N ALA A 160 -5.45 -3.01 -17.22
CA ALA A 160 -6.63 -3.44 -16.49
C ALA A 160 -6.81 -4.94 -16.71
N VAL A 161 -6.79 -5.74 -15.63
CA VAL A 161 -6.95 -7.19 -15.71
C VAL A 161 -8.40 -7.48 -16.08
N GLU A 162 -8.78 -7.19 -17.33
CA GLU A 162 -10.16 -7.24 -17.83
C GLU A 162 -10.72 -8.66 -17.76
N LYS A 163 -9.83 -9.64 -17.73
CA LYS A 163 -10.13 -11.05 -17.52
C LYS A 163 -9.05 -11.58 -16.60
N PHE A 164 -9.34 -11.70 -15.30
CA PHE A 164 -8.55 -12.59 -14.46
C PHE A 164 -8.51 -13.95 -15.16
N PRO A 165 -7.37 -14.38 -15.73
CA PRO A 165 -7.32 -15.68 -16.34
C PRO A 165 -7.60 -16.66 -15.21
N LYS A 166 -8.63 -17.51 -15.36
CA LYS A 166 -8.74 -18.70 -14.52
C LYS A 166 -7.36 -19.34 -14.54
N THR A 167 -6.70 -19.31 -13.39
CA THR A 167 -5.34 -19.81 -13.17
C THR A 167 -4.31 -19.19 -14.11
N ALA A 168 -3.85 -17.97 -13.82
CA ALA A 168 -2.41 -17.74 -13.98
C ALA A 168 -1.66 -18.92 -13.33
N ASN A 169 -0.51 -19.34 -13.86
CA ASN A 169 0.35 -20.45 -13.37
C ASN A 169 0.88 -20.21 -11.93
N LEU A 170 0.01 -19.86 -10.98
CA LEU A 170 0.35 -19.47 -9.62
C LEU A 170 0.25 -20.64 -8.65
N ASP A 171 -0.13 -21.84 -9.11
CA ASP A 171 -0.44 -22.99 -8.25
C ASP A 171 -1.35 -22.57 -7.09
N LEU A 172 -2.44 -21.86 -7.41
CA LEU A 172 -3.47 -21.41 -6.49
C LEU A 172 -4.85 -21.83 -7.02
N SER A 173 -5.70 -22.32 -6.14
CA SER A 173 -7.12 -22.45 -6.45
C SER A 173 -7.77 -21.07 -6.64
N THR A 174 -8.91 -21.05 -7.34
CA THR A 174 -9.71 -19.82 -7.50
C THR A 174 -10.06 -19.18 -6.15
N SER A 175 -10.34 -19.99 -5.13
CA SER A 175 -10.67 -19.48 -3.79
C SER A 175 -9.47 -18.84 -3.11
N GLU A 176 -8.29 -19.44 -3.21
CA GLU A 176 -7.05 -18.88 -2.63
C GLU A 176 -6.66 -17.59 -3.33
N PHE A 177 -6.79 -17.53 -4.65
CA PHE A 177 -6.54 -16.32 -5.43
C PHE A 177 -7.41 -15.16 -4.96
N TRP A 178 -8.73 -15.35 -4.88
CA TRP A 178 -9.64 -14.28 -4.43
C TRP A 178 -9.47 -13.94 -2.95
N ALA A 179 -9.12 -14.90 -2.11
CA ALA A 179 -8.77 -14.63 -0.72
C ALA A 179 -7.52 -13.75 -0.61
N ALA A 180 -6.50 -14.00 -1.43
CA ALA A 180 -5.29 -13.18 -1.52
C ALA A 180 -5.59 -11.76 -2.05
N ILE A 181 -6.38 -11.60 -3.10
CA ILE A 181 -6.82 -10.28 -3.61
C ILE A 181 -7.53 -9.49 -2.51
N GLN A 182 -8.53 -10.09 -1.84
CA GLN A 182 -9.26 -9.43 -0.74
C GLN A 182 -8.32 -9.05 0.41
N SER A 183 -7.33 -9.89 0.70
CA SER A 183 -6.35 -9.65 1.75
C SER A 183 -5.43 -8.48 1.41
N LEU A 184 -4.90 -8.44 0.19
CA LEU A 184 -4.07 -7.33 -0.30
C LEU A 184 -4.84 -5.99 -0.31
N MET A 185 -6.12 -6.00 -0.67
CA MET A 185 -6.98 -4.82 -0.57
C MET A 185 -7.15 -4.35 0.89
N ARG A 186 -7.32 -5.27 1.85
CA ARG A 186 -7.40 -4.92 3.28
C ARG A 186 -6.09 -4.34 3.81
N ARG A 187 -4.97 -4.66 3.16
CA ARG A 187 -3.64 -4.12 3.44
C ARG A 187 -3.35 -2.80 2.71
N CYS A 188 -4.33 -2.25 1.98
CA CYS A 188 -4.17 -1.06 1.13
C CYS A 188 -3.02 -1.18 0.11
N LEU A 189 -2.69 -2.41 -0.32
CA LEU A 189 -1.67 -2.66 -1.35
C LEU A 189 -2.24 -2.75 -2.76
N LEU A 190 -3.57 -2.88 -2.87
CA LEU A 190 -4.31 -2.87 -4.10
C LEU A 190 -5.50 -1.93 -3.96
N ASP A 191 -5.71 -1.09 -4.97
CA ASP A 191 -6.95 -0.34 -5.12
C ASP A 191 -7.97 -1.14 -5.91
N LYS A 192 -9.23 -0.69 -5.87
CA LYS A 192 -10.27 -1.17 -6.78
C LYS A 192 -10.79 0.01 -7.57
N LEU A 193 -10.44 0.05 -8.85
CA LEU A 193 -10.98 1.06 -9.75
C LEU A 193 -12.32 0.59 -10.32
N PRO A 194 -13.35 1.46 -10.38
CA PRO A 194 -14.59 1.15 -11.06
C PRO A 194 -14.31 0.95 -12.56
N SER A 195 -14.81 -0.14 -13.13
CA SER A 195 -14.80 -0.38 -14.57
C SER A 195 -16.15 -0.97 -14.98
N GLU A 196 -16.62 -0.60 -16.18
CA GLU A 196 -17.93 -0.98 -16.71
C GLU A 196 -18.02 -2.48 -17.04
N THR A 197 -16.88 -3.13 -17.32
CA THR A 197 -16.82 -4.50 -17.86
C THR A 197 -16.07 -5.48 -16.96
N SER A 198 -15.23 -5.00 -16.04
CA SER A 198 -14.35 -5.84 -15.22
C SER A 198 -13.93 -5.14 -13.92
N SER A 199 -13.38 -5.89 -12.96
CA SER A 199 -12.75 -5.28 -11.77
C SER A 199 -11.25 -5.19 -11.99
N TYR A 200 -10.71 -3.98 -12.03
CA TYR A 200 -9.27 -3.73 -12.11
C TYR A 200 -8.69 -3.44 -10.72
N PHE A 201 -7.58 -4.11 -10.41
CA PHE A 201 -6.87 -3.97 -9.15
C PHE A 201 -5.42 -3.54 -9.44
N PRO A 202 -5.18 -2.23 -9.65
CA PRO A 202 -3.83 -1.73 -9.85
C PRO A 202 -3.01 -1.94 -8.58
N ILE A 203 -1.76 -2.33 -8.79
CA ILE A 203 -0.71 -2.20 -7.77
C ILE A 203 -0.11 -0.80 -7.87
N ASN A 204 0.23 -0.22 -6.72
CA ASN A 204 0.96 1.04 -6.70
C ASN A 204 2.27 0.90 -7.53
N PRO A 205 2.54 1.80 -8.50
CA PRO A 205 3.69 1.70 -9.40
C PRO A 205 5.03 1.52 -8.70
N VAL A 206 5.21 2.13 -7.52
CA VAL A 206 6.46 2.09 -6.75
C VAL A 206 6.82 0.66 -6.27
N PHE A 207 5.84 -0.22 -6.13
CA PHE A 207 6.10 -1.62 -5.80
C PHE A 207 6.60 -2.44 -7.00
N LYS A 208 6.31 -2.02 -8.24
CA LYS A 208 6.62 -2.81 -9.44
C LYS A 208 8.12 -3.06 -9.64
N PRO A 209 9.02 -2.05 -9.55
CA PRO A 209 10.46 -2.29 -9.70
C PRO A 209 11.03 -3.22 -8.63
N TYR A 210 10.49 -3.20 -7.40
CA TYR A 210 10.92 -4.10 -6.33
C TYR A 210 10.53 -5.54 -6.67
N LEU A 211 9.25 -5.77 -6.93
CA LEU A 211 8.68 -7.10 -7.20
C LEU A 211 9.26 -7.73 -8.48
N LYS A 212 9.64 -6.92 -9.47
CA LYS A 212 10.31 -7.42 -10.69
C LYS A 212 11.76 -7.84 -10.43
N ARG A 213 12.46 -7.18 -9.51
CA ARG A 213 13.85 -7.52 -9.14
C ARG A 213 13.94 -8.69 -8.17
N ASN A 214 12.91 -8.88 -7.33
CA ASN A 214 12.87 -9.90 -6.29
C ASN A 214 11.72 -10.91 -6.50
N PRO A 215 11.71 -11.71 -7.59
CA PRO A 215 10.57 -12.56 -7.95
C PRO A 215 10.28 -13.71 -6.98
N ASN A 216 11.17 -13.95 -6.00
CA ASN A 216 11.09 -15.06 -5.05
C ASN A 216 10.78 -14.60 -3.61
N ASP A 217 10.63 -13.29 -3.37
CA ASP A 217 10.40 -12.73 -2.03
C ASP A 217 8.95 -12.84 -1.54
#